data_AF-A0A3R9WWM5-F1
#
_entry.id   AF-A0A3R9WWM5-F1
#
_cell.length_a   1.000
_cell.length_b   1.000
_cell.length_c   1.000
_cell.angle_alpha   90.00
_cell.angle_beta   90.00
_cell.angle_gamma   90.00
#
_symmetry.space_group_name_H-M   'P 1'
#
loop_
_entity.id
_entity.type
_entity.pdbx_description
1 polymer ?
#
loop_
_entity_poly.entity_id
_entity_poly.type
_entity_poly.pdbx_seq_one_letter_code
_entity_poly.pdbx_strand_id
1 'polypeptide(L)'
;MALVLAVSTAMLLGRSWNACDVGVNNAANSGFLLWLFLPGLWTLLLLTWLTTGTLLGHRPRLHAPALTVTLLAVTWCALSLFWEGATTPPCPAGTPPWWPGFIPAPGF
;
A
#
# COMPACT_ATOMS: atom_id res chain seq x y z
N MET A 1 1.11 -9.93 10.53
CA MET A 1 0.86 -9.81 9.08
C MET A 1 0.44 -8.40 8.70
N ALA A 2 -0.60 -7.80 9.30
CA ALA A 2 -1.03 -6.43 8.98
C ALA A 2 0.07 -5.36 9.10
N LEU A 3 0.85 -5.37 10.20
CA LEU A 3 1.97 -4.42 10.37
C LEU A 3 3.05 -4.59 9.30
N VAL A 4 3.40 -5.84 8.98
CA VAL A 4 4.40 -6.15 7.95
C VAL A 4 3.95 -5.61 6.59
N LEU A 5 2.68 -5.84 6.21
CA LEU A 5 2.11 -5.30 4.99
C LEU A 5 2.12 -3.77 4.97
N ALA A 6 1.73 -3.13 6.08
CA ALA A 6 1.74 -1.67 6.17
C ALA A 6 3.15 -1.10 6.00
N VAL A 7 4.14 -1.68 6.69
CA VAL A 7 5.56 -1.28 6.60
C VAL A 7 6.11 -1.52 5.19
N SER A 8 5.86 -2.70 4.61
CA SER A 8 6.36 -3.00 3.26
C SER A 8 5.76 -2.07 2.20
N THR A 9 4.49 -1.70 2.37
CA THR A 9 3.82 -0.75 1.47
C THR A 9 4.39 0.66 1.61
N ALA A 10 4.60 1.12 2.86
CA ALA A 10 5.24 2.40 3.11
C ALA A 10 6.68 2.45 2.57
N MET A 11 7.44 1.37 2.72
CA MET A 11 8.79 1.25 2.16
C MET A 11 8.79 1.27 0.63
N LEU A 12 7.88 0.52 0.01
CA LEU A 12 7.75 0.48 -1.44
C LEU A 12 7.42 1.86 -2.02
N LEU A 13 6.48 2.56 -1.37
CA LEU A 13 6.06 3.90 -1.72
C LEU A 13 7.16 4.94 -1.51
N GLY A 14 7.86 4.89 -0.36
CA GLY A 14 9.01 5.76 -0.12
C GLY A 14 10.13 5.56 -1.14
N ARG A 15 10.38 4.30 -1.54
CA ARG A 15 11.37 3.98 -2.56
C ARG A 15 10.95 4.43 -3.96
N SER A 16 9.67 4.34 -4.30
CA SER A 16 9.17 4.81 -5.61
C SER A 16 9.23 6.34 -5.70
N TRP A 17 8.78 7.03 -4.65
CA TRP A 17 8.85 8.48 -4.59
C TRP A 17 10.27 9.01 -4.64
N ASN A 18 11.22 8.37 -3.95
CA ASN A 18 12.63 8.76 -4.01
C ASN A 18 13.22 8.53 -5.41
N ALA A 19 12.89 7.42 -6.07
CA ALA A 19 13.40 7.10 -7.40
C ALA A 19 12.82 8.00 -8.51
N CYS A 20 11.63 8.56 -8.31
CA CYS A 20 10.95 9.42 -9.28
C CYS A 20 10.87 10.89 -8.86
N ASP A 21 11.52 11.27 -7.76
CA ASP A 21 11.51 12.62 -7.19
C ASP A 21 10.09 13.19 -6.96
N VAL A 22 9.20 12.34 -6.43
CA VAL A 22 7.79 12.68 -6.16
C VAL A 22 7.66 13.33 -4.79
N GLY A 23 6.81 14.37 -4.71
CA GLY A 23 6.42 15.03 -3.47
C GLY A 23 7.20 16.33 -3.21
N VAL A 24 7.12 16.83 -1.97
CA VAL A 24 7.65 18.16 -1.63
C VAL A 24 9.13 18.09 -1.25
N ASN A 25 9.48 17.16 -0.36
CA ASN A 25 10.85 16.85 0.05
C ASN A 25 10.88 15.57 0.90
N ASN A 26 12.08 15.02 1.12
CA ASN A 26 12.27 13.78 1.88
C ASN A 26 11.75 13.85 3.34
N ALA A 27 11.82 15.01 3.99
CA ALA A 27 11.36 15.15 5.38
C ALA A 27 9.83 15.13 5.47
N ALA A 28 9.15 15.86 4.58
CA ALA A 28 7.69 15.86 4.47
C ALA A 28 7.16 14.48 4.06
N ASN A 29 7.78 13.84 3.07
CA ASN A 29 7.38 12.51 2.59
C ASN A 29 7.54 11.44 3.68
N SER A 30 8.70 11.41 4.35
CA SER A 30 8.94 10.46 5.43
C SER A 30 8.04 10.74 6.65
N GLY A 31 7.78 12.00 6.96
CA GLY A 31 6.81 12.40 7.98
C GLY A 31 5.40 11.89 7.67
N PHE A 32 4.91 12.10 6.45
CA PHE A 32 3.62 11.56 6.01
C PHE A 32 3.57 10.03 6.11
N LEU A 33 4.59 9.34 5.59
CA LEU A 33 4.65 7.88 5.59
C LEU A 33 4.61 7.31 7.02
N LEU A 34 5.37 7.90 7.94
CA LEU A 34 5.50 7.39 9.31
C LEU A 34 4.31 7.76 10.20
N TRP A 35 3.84 9.00 10.13
CA TRP A 35 2.87 9.53 11.10
C TRP A 35 1.42 9.41 10.64
N LEU A 36 1.16 9.28 9.33
CA LEU A 36 -0.20 9.24 8.79
C LEU A 36 -0.45 7.93 8.03
N PHE A 37 0.36 7.64 7.01
CA PHE A 37 0.13 6.50 6.13
C PHE A 37 0.25 5.16 6.86
N LEU A 38 1.36 4.95 7.57
CA LEU A 38 1.63 3.70 8.27
C LEU A 38 0.56 3.37 9.34
N PRO A 39 0.24 4.26 10.30
CA PRO A 39 -0.79 3.98 11.29
C PRO A 39 -2.19 3.87 10.66
N GLY A 40 -2.50 4.68 9.64
CA GLY A 40 -3.77 4.62 8.92
C GLY A 40 -3.98 3.28 8.21
N LEU A 41 -3.02 2.87 7.39
CA LEU A 41 -3.06 1.60 6.66
C LEU A 41 -3.06 0.41 7.62
N TRP A 42 -2.26 0.44 8.68
CA TRP A 42 -2.27 -0.62 9.69
C TRP A 42 -3.65 -0.77 10.35
N THR A 43 -4.28 0.35 10.71
CA THR A 43 -5.63 0.35 11.29
C THR A 43 -6.65 -0.23 10.31
N LEU A 44 -6.60 0.18 9.03
CA LEU A 44 -7.48 -0.35 7.99
C LEU A 44 -7.30 -1.87 7.81
N LEU A 45 -6.06 -2.34 7.73
CA LEU A 45 -5.76 -3.77 7.57
C LEU A 45 -6.23 -4.59 8.80
N LEU A 46 -6.10 -4.04 10.02
CA LEU A 46 -6.65 -4.66 11.22
C LEU A 46 -8.17 -4.73 11.18
N LEU A 47 -8.85 -3.65 10.79
CA LEU A 47 -10.30 -3.66 10.63
C LEU A 47 -10.74 -4.66 9.57
N THR A 48 -10.06 -4.74 8.42
CA THR A 48 -10.33 -5.74 7.38
C THR A 48 -10.15 -7.16 7.89
N TRP A 49 -9.14 -7.41 8.71
CA TRP A 49 -8.97 -8.72 9.34
C TRP A 49 -10.17 -9.03 10.24
N LEU A 50 -10.48 -8.14 11.18
CA LEU A 50 -11.58 -8.35 12.12
C LEU A 50 -12.92 -8.58 11.40
N THR A 51 -13.22 -7.79 10.37
CA THR A 51 -14.46 -7.94 9.57
C THR A 51 -14.47 -9.23 8.76
N THR A 52 -13.34 -9.64 8.19
CA THR A 52 -13.28 -10.93 7.48
C THR A 52 -13.50 -12.10 8.44
N GLY A 53 -12.93 -12.02 9.64
CA GLY A 53 -13.13 -13.03 10.69
C GLY A 53 -14.57 -13.12 11.17
N THR A 54 -15.23 -11.98 11.38
CA THR A 54 -16.64 -11.96 11.81
C THR A 54 -17.58 -12.44 10.72
N LEU A 55 -17.34 -12.07 9.46
CA LEU A 55 -18.18 -12.46 8.32
C LEU A 55 -18.07 -13.94 7.96
N LEU A 56 -16.88 -14.54 8.05
CA LEU A 56 -16.67 -15.93 7.65
C LEU A 56 -16.86 -16.94 8.78
N GLY A 57 -16.88 -16.49 10.05
CA GLY A 57 -17.23 -17.30 11.22
C GLY A 57 -16.52 -18.66 11.23
N HIS A 58 -17.30 -19.75 11.30
CA HIS A 58 -16.83 -21.14 11.37
C HIS A 58 -16.52 -21.78 10.00
N ARG A 59 -16.16 -21.01 8.96
CA ARG A 59 -15.70 -21.56 7.67
C ARG A 59 -14.17 -21.50 7.55
N PRO A 60 -13.41 -22.30 8.32
CA PRO A 60 -11.95 -22.18 8.41
C PRO A 60 -11.24 -22.39 7.07
N ARG A 61 -11.82 -23.23 6.20
CA ARG A 61 -11.27 -23.50 4.85
C ARG A 61 -11.34 -22.28 3.92
N LEU A 62 -12.30 -21.39 4.11
CA LEU A 62 -12.46 -20.18 3.29
C LEU A 62 -11.86 -18.94 3.96
N HIS A 63 -11.65 -18.97 5.27
CA HIS A 63 -11.16 -17.83 6.03
C HIS A 63 -9.78 -17.35 5.59
N ALA A 64 -8.80 -18.27 5.58
CA ALA A 64 -7.43 -17.94 5.18
C ALA A 64 -7.30 -17.37 3.75
N PRO A 65 -7.88 -17.98 2.70
CA PRO A 65 -7.78 -17.43 1.35
C PRO A 65 -8.52 -16.10 1.21
N ALA A 66 -9.73 -15.97 1.79
CA ALA A 66 -10.48 -14.71 1.74
C ALA A 66 -9.72 -13.57 2.41
N LEU A 67 -9.17 -13.80 3.61
CA LEU A 67 -8.37 -12.82 4.33
C LEU A 67 -7.12 -12.41 3.54
N THR A 68 -6.46 -13.37 2.90
CA THR A 68 -5.25 -13.07 2.11
C THR A 68 -5.59 -12.18 0.92
N VAL A 69 -6.64 -12.52 0.17
CA VAL A 69 -7.08 -11.74 -0.99
C VAL A 69 -7.56 -10.35 -0.58
N THR A 70 -8.34 -10.22 0.50
CA THR A 70 -8.84 -8.91 0.95
C THR A 70 -7.71 -8.01 1.44
N LEU A 71 -6.75 -8.53 2.21
CA LEU A 71 -5.60 -7.76 2.65
C LEU A 71 -4.71 -7.31 1.48
N LEU A 72 -4.48 -8.19 0.49
CA LEU A 72 -3.73 -7.82 -0.72
C LEU A 72 -4.46 -6.75 -1.53
N ALA A 73 -5.78 -6.87 -1.69
CA ALA A 73 -6.58 -5.88 -2.40
C ALA A 73 -6.56 -4.51 -1.71
N VAL A 74 -6.75 -4.46 -0.38
CA VAL A 74 -6.66 -3.21 0.41
C VAL A 74 -5.28 -2.58 0.30
N THR A 75 -4.23 -3.40 0.38
CA THR A 75 -2.85 -2.95 0.26
C THR A 75 -2.56 -2.38 -1.13
N TRP A 76 -3.03 -3.06 -2.19
CA TRP A 76 -2.89 -2.59 -3.56
C TRP A 76 -3.65 -1.28 -3.79
N CYS A 77 -4.89 -1.16 -3.30
CA CYS A 77 -5.64 0.10 -3.37
C CYS A 77 -4.90 1.24 -2.67
N ALA A 78 -4.37 1.01 -1.47
CA ALA A 78 -3.57 2.01 -0.77
C ALA A 78 -2.31 2.38 -1.56
N LEU A 79 -1.62 1.40 -2.17
CA LEU A 79 -0.46 1.67 -3.01
C LEU A 79 -0.84 2.54 -4.22
N SER A 80 -1.88 2.15 -4.97
CA SER A 80 -2.35 2.87 -6.17
C SER A 80 -2.82 4.29 -5.86
N LEU A 81 -3.51 4.51 -4.73
CA LEU A 81 -3.98 5.84 -4.33
C LEU A 81 -2.86 6.85 -4.11
N PHE A 82 -1.69 6.38 -3.66
CA PHE A 82 -0.57 7.24 -3.30
C PHE A 82 0.62 7.11 -4.26
N TRP A 83 0.56 6.22 -5.25
CA TRP A 83 1.70 5.86 -6.10
C TRP A 83 2.32 7.06 -6.82
N GLU A 84 1.51 7.81 -7.57
CA GLU A 84 1.99 8.95 -8.36
C GLU A 84 2.02 10.26 -7.56
N GLY A 85 1.53 10.25 -6.31
CA GLY A 85 1.33 11.45 -5.50
C GLY A 85 0.29 12.39 -6.15
N ALA A 86 -0.34 13.25 -5.36
CA ALA A 86 -1.28 14.24 -5.91
C ALA A 86 -0.58 15.36 -6.74
N THR A 87 0.72 15.24 -7.04
CA THR A 87 1.57 16.32 -7.55
C THR A 87 2.71 15.84 -8.45
N THR A 88 2.94 16.65 -9.49
CA THR A 88 3.91 16.54 -10.59
C THR A 88 5.38 16.81 -10.20
N PRO A 89 6.35 16.27 -10.97
CA PRO A 89 6.15 15.37 -12.11
C PRO A 89 5.99 13.91 -11.66
N PRO A 90 5.05 13.15 -12.26
CA PRO A 90 5.01 11.70 -12.09
C PRO A 90 6.26 11.04 -12.68
N CYS A 91 6.51 9.77 -12.33
CA CYS A 91 7.52 8.97 -13.00
C CYS A 91 7.31 9.04 -14.54
N PRO A 92 8.35 9.28 -15.35
CA PRO A 92 8.19 9.43 -16.81
C PRO A 92 7.50 8.24 -17.50
N ALA A 93 7.68 7.03 -16.95
CA ALA A 93 7.08 5.79 -17.43
C ALA A 93 5.93 5.28 -16.53
N GLY A 94 5.38 6.11 -15.64
CA GLY A 94 4.39 5.73 -14.60
C GLY A 94 4.96 4.88 -13.45
N THR A 95 6.17 4.35 -13.61
CA THR A 95 6.86 3.54 -12.59
C THR A 95 8.36 3.82 -12.56
N PRO A 96 9.04 3.58 -11.42
CA PRO A 96 10.50 3.71 -11.33
C PRO A 96 11.23 2.62 -12.14
N PRO A 97 12.50 2.82 -12.52
CA PRO A 97 13.26 1.89 -13.38
C PRO A 97 13.42 0.47 -12.81
N TRP A 98 13.33 0.33 -11.49
CA TRP A 98 13.42 -0.97 -10.81
C TRP A 98 12.08 -1.72 -10.76
N TRP A 99 10.98 -1.11 -11.19
CA TRP A 99 9.66 -1.73 -11.16
C TRP A 99 9.59 -2.91 -12.15
N PRO A 100 9.03 -4.07 -11.76
CA PRO A 100 8.95 -5.21 -12.67
C PRO A 100 7.93 -4.95 -13.78
N GLY A 101 8.35 -5.04 -15.04
CA GLY A 101 7.49 -4.75 -16.20
C GLY A 101 6.30 -5.71 -16.42
N PHE A 102 6.23 -6.83 -15.69
CA PHE A 102 5.10 -7.75 -15.72
C PHE A 102 4.03 -7.44 -14.66
N ILE A 103 4.31 -6.51 -13.73
CA ILE A 103 3.33 -6.03 -12.75
C ILE A 103 2.78 -4.70 -13.28
N PRO A 104 1.45 -4.52 -13.36
CA PRO A 104 0.86 -3.27 -13.82
C PRO A 104 1.34 -2.10 -12.95
N ALA A 105 1.47 -0.93 -13.56
CA ALA A 105 1.72 0.30 -12.82
C ALA A 105 0.59 0.50 -11.78
N PRO A 106 0.92 0.72 -10.50
CA PRO A 106 -0.08 1.09 -9.50
C PRO A 106 -0.64 2.47 -9.83
N GLY A 107 -1.95 2.60 -9.91
CA GLY A 107 -2.62 3.84 -10.33
C GLY A 107 -4.01 3.54 -10.85
N PHE A 108 -4.83 4.58 -11.02
CA PHE A 108 -6.17 4.50 -11.59
C PHE A 108 -6.28 5.44 -12.78
#